data_AF-A0AA41XPN1-F1
#
_entry.id   AF-A0AA41XPN1-F1
#
_cell.length_a   1.000
_cell.length_b   1.000
_cell.length_c   1.000
_cell.angle_alpha   90.00
_cell.angle_beta   90.00
_cell.angle_gamma   90.00
#
_symmetry.space_group_name_H-M   'P 1'
#
loop_
_entity.id
_entity.type
_entity.pdbx_description
1 polymer ?
#
loop_
_entity_poly.entity_id
_entity_poly.type
_entity_poly.pdbx_seq_one_letter_code
_entity_poly.pdbx_strand_id
1 'polypeptide(L)'
;MTQANNVPLPPGASPCPDGWEAWDNEYRIIYGQERKTDQVRVQVSAVQLPNGSLDTAEGPSRSGPGIHVESSWYDILSSSQAREVAATMIAAADELDTWTRERRHCPFAWCTTSSTDVNADDHWSGITYTPASLRHGNPSYLSEDKSPLTVGAGVAYVEGSVPAVVVHLDGGESDYDHDAFLKIAEAYQLRRALDQAIDHATEAFNHMRDDILGSARSIQGGAK
;
A
#
# COMPACT_ATOMS: atom_id res chain seq x y z
N MET A 1 -28.50 -14.50 28.95
CA MET A 1 -27.66 -14.84 27.79
C MET A 1 -28.21 -14.10 26.56
N THR A 2 -28.03 -12.77 26.50
CA THR A 2 -28.69 -11.92 25.48
C THR A 2 -27.79 -10.80 24.98
N GLN A 3 -26.53 -10.75 25.41
CA GLN A 3 -25.66 -9.59 25.23
C GLN A 3 -24.76 -9.69 23.99
N ALA A 4 -24.37 -10.91 23.57
CA ALA A 4 -23.44 -11.14 22.45
C ALA A 4 -24.03 -10.80 21.07
N ASN A 5 -25.34 -10.97 20.87
CA ASN A 5 -25.98 -10.66 19.58
C ASN A 5 -26.07 -9.15 19.26
N ASN A 6 -25.81 -8.27 20.23
CA ASN A 6 -25.87 -6.82 20.05
C ASN A 6 -24.51 -6.15 19.87
N VAL A 7 -23.41 -6.94 19.82
CA VAL A 7 -22.07 -6.38 19.54
C VAL A 7 -22.04 -5.90 18.08
N PRO A 8 -21.81 -4.60 17.82
CA PRO A 8 -21.77 -4.09 16.45
C PRO A 8 -20.62 -4.71 15.65
N LEU A 9 -20.87 -4.95 14.37
CA LEU A 9 -19.84 -5.39 13.43
C LEU A 9 -19.07 -4.18 12.87
N PRO A 10 -17.79 -4.33 12.50
CA PRO A 10 -17.13 -3.38 11.64
C PRO A 10 -17.91 -3.15 10.34
N PRO A 11 -17.86 -1.96 9.75
CA PRO A 11 -18.51 -1.70 8.46
C PRO A 11 -18.09 -2.73 7.39
N GLY A 12 -19.07 -3.24 6.63
CA GLY A 12 -18.83 -4.25 5.60
C GLY A 12 -18.59 -5.66 6.12
N ALA A 13 -18.40 -5.85 7.43
CA ALA A 13 -18.25 -7.17 8.02
C ALA A 13 -19.59 -7.92 8.12
N SER A 14 -19.50 -9.23 7.98
CA SER A 14 -20.58 -10.18 8.22
C SER A 14 -20.16 -11.18 9.30
N PRO A 15 -21.08 -11.65 10.16
CA PRO A 15 -20.74 -12.65 11.15
C PRO A 15 -20.55 -14.01 10.49
N CYS A 16 -19.63 -14.83 11.00
CA CYS A 16 -19.59 -16.24 10.68
C CYS A 16 -20.95 -16.90 11.01
N PRO A 17 -21.50 -17.77 10.15
CA PRO A 17 -22.79 -18.45 10.40
C PRO A 17 -22.84 -19.23 11.71
N ASP A 18 -21.69 -19.75 12.17
CA ASP A 18 -21.56 -20.52 13.42
C ASP A 18 -21.75 -19.64 14.68
N GLY A 19 -21.67 -18.31 14.52
CA GLY A 19 -22.01 -17.34 15.55
C GLY A 19 -21.10 -17.38 16.78
N TRP A 20 -21.62 -16.97 17.94
CA TRP A 20 -20.86 -16.95 19.20
C TRP A 20 -20.83 -18.32 19.90
N GLU A 21 -21.82 -19.18 19.63
CA GLU A 21 -22.02 -20.45 20.34
C GLU A 21 -20.93 -21.47 20.02
N ALA A 22 -20.36 -21.42 18.81
CA ALA A 22 -19.27 -22.31 18.40
C ALA A 22 -17.98 -22.14 19.21
N TRP A 23 -17.85 -21.05 19.97
CA TRP A 23 -16.69 -20.73 20.80
C TRP A 23 -17.08 -20.38 22.23
N ASP A 24 -18.07 -21.08 22.79
CA ASP A 24 -18.53 -20.93 24.18
C ASP A 24 -18.91 -19.47 24.56
N ASN A 25 -19.26 -18.65 23.57
CA ASN A 25 -19.49 -17.20 23.69
C ASN A 25 -18.27 -16.37 24.12
N GLU A 26 -17.06 -16.90 24.00
CA GLU A 26 -15.82 -16.17 24.28
C GLU A 26 -15.44 -15.20 23.17
N TYR A 27 -15.77 -15.53 21.92
CA TYR A 27 -15.56 -14.69 20.74
C TYR A 27 -16.44 -15.16 19.57
N ARG A 28 -16.41 -14.42 18.45
CA ARG A 28 -16.92 -14.87 17.15
C ARG A 28 -15.94 -14.56 16.04
N ILE A 29 -16.02 -15.30 14.94
CA ILE A 29 -15.35 -14.93 13.69
C ILE A 29 -16.23 -13.98 12.88
N ILE A 30 -15.62 -12.98 12.28
CA ILE A 30 -16.25 -12.07 11.31
C ILE A 30 -15.50 -12.09 10.00
N TYR A 31 -16.22 -11.92 8.90
CA TYR A 31 -15.71 -11.98 7.54
C TYR A 31 -16.00 -10.71 6.77
N GLY A 32 -15.00 -10.26 6.01
CA GLY A 32 -15.14 -9.15 5.08
C GLY A 32 -15.70 -9.61 3.75
N GLN A 33 -15.71 -8.70 2.78
CA GLN A 33 -16.15 -9.01 1.43
C GLN A 33 -15.29 -10.13 0.84
N GLU A 34 -15.95 -11.20 0.43
CA GLU A 34 -15.30 -12.26 -0.34
C GLU A 34 -15.01 -11.76 -1.74
N ARG A 35 -13.74 -11.84 -2.15
CA ARG A 35 -13.29 -11.51 -3.50
C ARG A 35 -12.72 -12.77 -4.14
N LYS A 36 -13.22 -13.11 -5.32
CA LYS A 36 -12.85 -14.33 -6.04
C LYS A 36 -12.46 -14.01 -7.47
N THR A 37 -11.33 -14.54 -7.89
CA THR A 37 -11.06 -14.82 -9.31
C THR A 37 -11.40 -16.29 -9.57
N ASP A 38 -11.25 -16.75 -10.81
CA ASP A 38 -11.46 -18.17 -11.16
C ASP A 38 -10.49 -19.12 -10.44
N GLN A 39 -9.36 -18.61 -9.92
CA GLN A 39 -8.29 -19.41 -9.32
C GLN A 39 -8.00 -19.08 -7.84
N VAL A 40 -8.27 -17.84 -7.40
CA VAL A 40 -7.89 -17.38 -6.07
C VAL A 40 -9.08 -16.78 -5.36
N ARG A 41 -9.24 -17.18 -4.10
CA ARG A 41 -10.18 -16.56 -3.17
C ARG A 41 -9.40 -15.74 -2.15
N VAL A 42 -9.79 -14.48 -1.99
CA VAL A 42 -9.24 -13.56 -1.01
C VAL A 42 -10.38 -13.08 -0.10
N GLN A 43 -10.21 -13.20 1.20
CA GLN A 43 -11.18 -12.69 2.16
C GLN A 43 -10.51 -12.20 3.43
N VAL A 44 -10.97 -11.05 3.93
CA VAL A 44 -10.60 -10.55 5.25
C VAL A 44 -11.32 -11.36 6.33
N SER A 45 -10.62 -11.73 7.40
CA SER A 45 -11.27 -12.26 8.60
C SER A 45 -10.66 -11.67 9.87
N ALA A 46 -11.45 -11.67 10.95
CA ALA A 46 -10.98 -11.30 12.26
C ALA A 46 -11.78 -12.04 13.34
N VAL A 47 -11.20 -12.15 14.53
CA VAL A 47 -11.91 -12.55 15.73
C VAL A 47 -12.41 -11.32 16.46
N GLN A 48 -13.70 -11.28 16.80
CA GLN A 48 -14.30 -10.21 17.58
C GLN A 48 -14.67 -10.71 18.99
N LEU A 49 -14.25 -9.96 19.99
CA LEU A 49 -14.49 -10.24 21.40
C LEU A 49 -15.83 -9.63 21.86
N PRO A 50 -16.40 -10.09 23.00
CA PRO A 50 -17.71 -9.63 23.50
C PRO A 50 -17.78 -8.14 23.82
N ASN A 51 -16.63 -7.50 24.05
CA ASN A 51 -16.50 -6.05 24.25
C ASN A 51 -16.51 -5.25 22.93
N GLY A 52 -16.59 -5.93 21.77
CA GLY A 52 -16.59 -5.33 20.44
C GLY A 52 -15.22 -5.08 19.83
N SER A 53 -14.13 -5.24 20.59
CA SER A 53 -12.77 -5.13 20.04
C SER A 53 -12.44 -6.33 19.15
N LEU A 54 -11.54 -6.12 18.20
CA LEU A 54 -10.92 -7.22 17.47
C LEU A 54 -9.79 -7.80 18.30
N ASP A 55 -9.65 -9.12 18.23
CA ASP A 55 -8.57 -9.83 18.89
C ASP A 55 -7.23 -9.58 18.18
N THR A 56 -6.13 -9.98 18.80
CA THR A 56 -4.76 -9.82 18.26
C THR A 56 -4.02 -11.15 18.26
N ALA A 57 -2.84 -11.21 17.66
CA ALA A 57 -1.99 -12.41 17.68
C ALA A 57 -1.62 -12.86 19.11
N GLU A 58 -1.63 -11.95 20.09
CA GLU A 58 -1.30 -12.21 21.50
C GLU A 58 -2.54 -12.36 22.38
N GLY A 59 -3.75 -12.18 21.84
CA GLY A 59 -4.98 -12.22 22.62
C GLY A 59 -5.58 -13.62 22.76
N PRO A 60 -6.79 -13.75 23.34
CA PRO A 60 -7.35 -15.05 23.77
C PRO A 60 -7.48 -16.10 22.65
N SER A 61 -7.86 -15.72 21.43
CA SER A 61 -7.90 -16.64 20.29
C SER A 61 -6.54 -16.80 19.60
N ARG A 62 -5.56 -15.94 19.93
CA ARG A 62 -4.26 -15.81 19.26
C ARG A 62 -4.38 -15.61 17.74
N SER A 63 -5.48 -15.00 17.31
CA SER A 63 -5.79 -14.76 15.90
C SER A 63 -6.12 -13.29 15.71
N GLY A 64 -5.14 -12.54 15.19
CA GLY A 64 -5.34 -11.15 14.79
C GLY A 64 -6.12 -11.04 13.47
N PRO A 65 -6.59 -9.82 13.12
CA PRO A 65 -7.25 -9.57 11.85
C PRO A 65 -6.27 -9.85 10.70
N GLY A 66 -6.73 -10.49 9.64
CA GLY A 66 -5.86 -10.94 8.56
C GLY A 66 -6.57 -11.13 7.22
N ILE A 67 -5.76 -11.30 6.19
CA ILE A 67 -6.22 -11.59 4.83
C ILE A 67 -5.95 -13.06 4.54
N HIS A 68 -7.01 -13.82 4.31
CA HIS A 68 -6.93 -15.21 3.89
C HIS A 68 -6.86 -15.26 2.37
N VAL A 69 -5.84 -15.95 1.86
CA VAL A 69 -5.66 -16.20 0.43
C VAL A 69 -5.67 -17.71 0.23
N GLU A 70 -6.64 -18.19 -0.53
CA GLU A 70 -6.81 -19.60 -0.86
C GLU A 70 -6.61 -19.79 -2.36
N SER A 71 -5.73 -20.71 -2.73
CA SER A 71 -5.51 -21.17 -4.10
C SER A 71 -5.19 -22.67 -4.12
N SER A 72 -5.35 -23.31 -5.27
CA SER A 72 -4.95 -24.69 -5.51
C SER A 72 -3.49 -24.79 -5.97
N TRP A 73 -2.86 -25.93 -5.72
CA TRP A 73 -1.48 -26.21 -6.19
C TRP A 73 -1.35 -26.18 -7.72
N TYR A 74 -2.45 -26.37 -8.44
CA TYR A 74 -2.48 -26.41 -9.90
C TYR A 74 -2.73 -25.04 -10.55
N ASP A 75 -2.91 -23.99 -9.75
CA ASP A 75 -3.25 -22.67 -10.25
C ASP A 75 -1.98 -21.93 -10.69
N ILE A 76 -1.69 -22.02 -11.99
CA ILE A 76 -0.62 -21.25 -12.63
C ILE A 76 -1.24 -19.98 -13.21
N LEU A 77 -0.82 -18.83 -12.69
CA LEU A 77 -1.32 -17.53 -13.12
C LEU A 77 -0.50 -16.97 -14.29
N SER A 78 -1.18 -16.44 -15.30
CA SER A 78 -0.57 -15.52 -16.26
C SER A 78 -0.24 -14.18 -15.60
N SER A 79 0.57 -13.34 -16.27
CA SER A 79 0.95 -12.03 -15.75
C SER A 79 -0.25 -11.08 -15.54
N SER A 80 -1.29 -11.18 -16.38
CA SER A 80 -2.52 -10.41 -16.19
C SER A 80 -3.33 -10.90 -14.99
N GLN A 81 -3.49 -12.20 -14.83
CA GLN A 81 -4.18 -12.80 -13.68
C GLN A 81 -3.43 -12.50 -12.37
N ALA A 82 -2.10 -12.53 -12.38
CA ALA A 82 -1.30 -12.16 -11.21
C ALA A 82 -1.54 -10.69 -10.79
N ARG A 83 -1.68 -9.77 -11.76
CA ARG A 83 -2.02 -8.36 -11.48
C ARG A 83 -3.44 -8.20 -10.94
N GLU A 84 -4.39 -9.00 -11.42
CA GLU A 84 -5.77 -9.01 -10.92
C GLU A 84 -5.85 -9.53 -9.47
N VAL A 85 -5.13 -10.61 -9.16
CA VAL A 85 -4.98 -11.13 -7.79
C VAL A 85 -4.33 -10.08 -6.89
N ALA A 86 -3.26 -9.43 -7.36
CA ALA A 86 -2.62 -8.35 -6.59
C ALA A 86 -3.59 -7.19 -6.29
N ALA A 87 -4.37 -6.75 -7.27
CA ALA A 87 -5.40 -5.72 -7.07
C ALA A 87 -6.47 -6.17 -6.06
N THR A 88 -6.84 -7.45 -6.09
CA THR A 88 -7.80 -8.04 -5.15
C THR A 88 -7.26 -8.06 -3.72
N MET A 89 -5.98 -8.40 -3.54
CA MET A 89 -5.31 -8.38 -2.24
C MET A 89 -5.18 -6.95 -1.69
N ILE A 90 -4.88 -5.97 -2.53
CA ILE A 90 -4.84 -4.55 -2.13
C ILE A 90 -6.22 -4.11 -1.64
N ALA A 91 -7.28 -4.42 -2.37
CA ALA A 91 -8.65 -4.06 -1.95
C ALA A 91 -9.08 -4.76 -0.64
N ALA A 92 -8.57 -5.96 -0.35
CA ALA A 92 -8.81 -6.64 0.92
C ALA A 92 -7.98 -6.02 2.07
N ALA A 93 -6.75 -5.58 1.80
CA ALA A 93 -5.95 -4.83 2.76
C ALA A 93 -6.61 -3.50 3.13
N ASP A 94 -7.08 -2.75 2.14
CA ASP A 94 -7.79 -1.49 2.35
C ASP A 94 -9.02 -1.68 3.27
N GLU A 95 -9.76 -2.78 3.10
CA GLU A 95 -10.89 -3.15 3.95
C GLU A 95 -10.43 -3.49 5.38
N LEU A 96 -9.42 -4.35 5.52
CA LEU A 96 -8.88 -4.72 6.83
C LEU A 96 -8.37 -3.51 7.62
N ASP A 97 -7.74 -2.55 6.94
CA ASP A 97 -7.30 -1.30 7.54
C ASP A 97 -8.47 -0.49 8.10
N THR A 98 -9.68 -0.57 7.51
CA THR A 98 -10.86 0.08 8.09
C THR A 98 -11.31 -0.56 9.40
N TRP A 99 -10.98 -1.83 9.62
CA TRP A 99 -11.35 -2.57 10.83
C TRP A 99 -10.33 -2.38 11.95
N THR A 100 -9.05 -2.29 11.59
CA THR A 100 -7.91 -2.21 12.54
C THR A 100 -7.48 -0.80 12.85
N ARG A 101 -7.91 0.19 12.07
CA ARG A 101 -7.89 1.58 12.51
C ARG A 101 -8.76 1.67 13.76
N GLU A 102 -8.11 1.58 14.93
CA GLU A 102 -8.58 2.26 16.13
C GLU A 102 -9.13 3.59 15.65
N ARG A 103 -10.35 3.96 16.09
CA ARG A 103 -10.96 5.26 15.77
C ARG A 103 -10.06 6.38 16.32
N ARG A 104 -8.92 6.62 15.67
CA ARG A 104 -8.16 7.85 15.69
C ARG A 104 -9.13 8.88 15.14
N HIS A 105 -9.18 10.03 15.77
CA HIS A 105 -10.24 11.03 15.66
C HIS A 105 -10.38 11.70 14.27
N CYS A 106 -9.90 11.06 13.21
CA CYS A 106 -9.89 11.53 11.84
C CYS A 106 -10.87 10.71 10.97
N PRO A 107 -11.73 11.35 10.17
CA PRO A 107 -12.63 10.65 9.24
C PRO A 107 -11.91 10.01 8.05
N PHE A 108 -10.63 10.32 7.81
CA PHE A 108 -9.87 9.83 6.67
C PHE A 108 -9.06 8.58 6.99
N ALA A 109 -9.38 7.50 6.29
CA ALA A 109 -8.72 6.20 6.37
C ALA A 109 -7.19 6.22 6.21
N TRP A 110 -6.69 7.17 5.42
CA TRP A 110 -5.28 7.32 5.10
C TRP A 110 -4.53 8.25 6.07
N CYS A 111 -5.23 8.98 6.94
CA CYS A 111 -4.59 9.98 7.79
C CYS A 111 -3.78 9.33 8.91
N THR A 112 -2.50 9.68 8.99
CA THR A 112 -1.56 9.19 10.00
C THR A 112 -1.17 10.25 11.01
N THR A 113 -1.69 11.48 10.90
CA THR A 113 -1.46 12.57 11.87
C THR A 113 -1.76 12.09 13.29
N SER A 114 -0.84 12.35 14.23
CA SER A 114 -1.02 11.93 15.62
C SER A 114 -2.16 12.71 16.26
N SER A 115 -2.93 12.09 17.16
CA SER A 115 -3.92 12.82 17.98
C SER A 115 -3.29 13.81 18.97
N THR A 116 -1.96 13.83 19.08
CA THR A 116 -1.19 14.81 19.86
C THR A 116 -0.61 15.93 19.00
N ASP A 117 -0.77 15.88 17.67
CA ASP A 117 -0.36 16.97 16.80
C ASP A 117 -1.25 18.19 17.02
N VAL A 118 -0.62 19.36 16.98
CA VAL A 118 -1.12 20.63 17.51
C VAL A 118 -2.29 21.23 16.71
N ASN A 119 -2.75 20.57 15.64
CA ASN A 119 -3.81 21.08 14.79
C ASN A 119 -4.71 19.93 14.30
N ALA A 120 -5.90 19.80 14.89
CA ALA A 120 -6.87 18.74 14.57
C ALA A 120 -7.40 18.83 13.12
N ASP A 121 -7.19 19.98 12.47
CA ASP A 121 -7.64 20.27 11.11
C ASP A 121 -6.65 19.79 10.04
N ASP A 122 -5.44 19.35 10.42
CA ASP A 122 -4.38 18.95 9.50
C ASP A 122 -4.33 17.42 9.33
N HIS A 123 -4.65 16.96 8.13
CA HIS A 123 -4.72 15.55 7.77
C HIS A 123 -3.61 15.19 6.78
N TRP A 124 -2.62 14.46 7.27
CA TRP A 124 -1.45 14.04 6.49
C TRP A 124 -1.27 12.53 6.57
N SER A 125 -1.00 11.90 5.43
CA SER A 125 -0.52 10.50 5.38
C SER A 125 0.98 10.49 5.16
N GLY A 126 1.66 9.66 5.94
CA GLY A 126 3.06 9.30 5.79
C GLY A 126 3.44 9.14 4.33
N ILE A 127 4.31 10.04 3.88
CA ILE A 127 4.82 10.10 2.53
C ILE A 127 5.63 8.82 2.28
N THR A 128 5.29 8.09 1.22
CA THR A 128 6.09 6.93 0.82
C THR A 128 7.31 7.41 0.05
N TYR A 129 8.48 7.33 0.67
CA TYR A 129 9.74 7.74 0.05
C TYR A 129 10.37 6.61 -0.76
N THR A 130 10.72 6.94 -2.00
CA THR A 130 11.56 6.11 -2.87
C THR A 130 12.94 6.77 -2.95
N PRO A 131 14.01 6.07 -2.57
CA PRO A 131 15.36 6.60 -2.75
C PRO A 131 15.69 6.70 -4.24
N ALA A 132 16.27 7.81 -4.65
CA ALA A 132 16.93 7.86 -5.95
C ALA A 132 18.17 6.92 -5.90
N SER A 133 18.45 6.19 -6.98
CA SER A 133 19.58 5.26 -7.06
C SER A 133 20.76 5.80 -7.89
N LEU A 134 20.54 6.91 -8.59
CA LEU A 134 21.53 7.55 -9.47
C LEU A 134 21.89 8.94 -8.95
N ARG A 135 23.11 9.39 -9.27
CA ARG A 135 23.62 10.73 -8.93
C ARG A 135 23.46 11.03 -7.45
N HIS A 136 22.73 12.08 -7.08
CA HIS A 136 22.57 12.52 -5.69
C HIS A 136 21.77 11.53 -4.82
N GLY A 137 21.18 10.49 -5.41
CA GLY A 137 20.66 9.36 -4.66
C GLY A 137 21.72 8.35 -4.21
N ASN A 138 22.91 8.39 -4.81
CA ASN A 138 24.04 7.56 -4.43
C ASN A 138 24.99 8.38 -3.53
N PRO A 139 25.25 7.93 -2.27
CA PRO A 139 26.12 8.62 -1.33
C PRO A 139 27.52 8.92 -1.84
N SER A 140 28.06 8.12 -2.77
CA SER A 140 29.41 8.34 -3.32
C SER A 140 29.54 9.61 -4.16
N TYR A 141 28.43 10.25 -4.55
CA TYR A 141 28.41 11.53 -5.26
C TYR A 141 28.06 12.72 -4.38
N LEU A 142 28.01 12.51 -3.06
CA LEU A 142 27.63 13.53 -2.10
C LEU A 142 28.82 14.01 -1.28
N SER A 143 28.76 15.29 -0.88
CA SER A 143 29.65 15.83 0.15
C SER A 143 29.44 15.12 1.49
N GLU A 144 30.45 15.16 2.37
CA GLU A 144 30.31 14.70 3.75
C GLU A 144 29.12 15.42 4.41
N ASP A 145 28.36 14.69 5.23
CA ASP A 145 27.16 15.14 5.96
C ASP A 145 25.86 15.31 5.14
N LYS A 146 25.85 14.94 3.85
CA LYS A 146 24.64 14.97 3.02
C LYS A 146 23.89 13.64 3.00
N SER A 147 22.56 13.71 3.04
CA SER A 147 21.67 12.56 2.89
C SER A 147 21.40 12.25 1.42
N PRO A 148 21.18 10.99 1.04
CA PRO A 148 20.72 10.63 -0.30
C PRO A 148 19.40 11.30 -0.67
N LEU A 149 19.28 11.74 -1.93
CA LEU A 149 18.04 12.28 -2.45
C LEU A 149 16.93 11.20 -2.43
N THR A 150 15.78 11.55 -1.89
CA THR A 150 14.57 10.75 -1.91
C THR A 150 13.41 11.52 -2.54
N VAL A 151 12.48 10.78 -3.14
CA VAL A 151 11.23 11.32 -3.67
C VAL A 151 10.08 10.66 -2.94
N GLY A 152 9.31 11.47 -2.24
CA GLY A 152 8.14 11.08 -1.50
C GLY A 152 6.84 11.40 -2.23
N ALA A 153 5.84 10.54 -2.10
CA ALA A 153 4.46 10.85 -2.49
C ALA A 153 3.47 10.55 -1.36
N GLY A 154 2.50 11.45 -1.15
CA GLY A 154 1.50 11.34 -0.10
C GLY A 154 0.25 12.19 -0.35
N VAL A 155 -0.54 12.40 0.69
CA VAL A 155 -1.75 13.22 0.66
C VAL A 155 -1.70 14.23 1.81
N ALA A 156 -2.06 15.47 1.51
CA ALA A 156 -2.29 16.52 2.48
C ALA A 156 -3.70 17.09 2.29
N TYR A 157 -4.39 17.27 3.40
CA TYR A 157 -5.68 17.96 3.46
C TYR A 157 -5.76 18.76 4.75
N VAL A 158 -6.07 20.03 4.62
CA VAL A 158 -6.43 20.90 5.74
C VAL A 158 -7.94 21.11 5.68
N GLU A 159 -8.66 20.97 6.80
CA GLU A 159 -10.11 21.18 6.81
C GLU A 159 -10.48 22.57 6.24
N GLY A 160 -11.47 22.60 5.36
CA GLY A 160 -11.86 23.82 4.64
C GLY A 160 -11.01 24.17 3.42
N SER A 161 -9.98 23.39 3.11
CA SER A 161 -9.16 23.51 1.89
C SER A 161 -9.50 22.43 0.85
N VAL A 162 -8.87 22.50 -0.33
CA VAL A 162 -8.94 21.40 -1.31
C VAL A 162 -7.88 20.34 -0.98
N PRO A 163 -8.19 19.03 -1.05
CA PRO A 163 -7.19 18.00 -0.86
C PRO A 163 -6.15 18.05 -1.96
N ALA A 164 -4.89 17.77 -1.62
CA ALA A 164 -3.77 17.74 -2.53
C ALA A 164 -3.00 16.42 -2.43
N VAL A 165 -2.52 15.95 -3.59
CA VAL A 165 -1.45 14.96 -3.64
C VAL A 165 -0.14 15.72 -3.44
N VAL A 166 0.66 15.30 -2.46
CA VAL A 166 1.96 15.93 -2.17
C VAL A 166 3.06 15.09 -2.79
N VAL A 167 3.97 15.73 -3.51
CA VAL A 167 5.26 15.17 -3.89
C VAL A 167 6.33 15.93 -3.12
N HIS A 168 7.13 15.22 -2.33
CA HIS A 168 8.20 15.81 -1.53
C HIS A 168 9.56 15.36 -2.09
N LEU A 169 10.47 16.30 -2.32
CA LEU A 169 11.88 16.04 -2.56
C LEU A 169 12.70 16.36 -1.31
N ASP A 170 13.37 15.34 -0.77
CA ASP A 170 14.16 15.44 0.47
C ASP A 170 15.60 14.96 0.26
N GLY A 171 16.57 15.70 0.78
CA GLY A 171 18.00 15.36 0.79
C GLY A 171 18.76 15.74 -0.48
N GLY A 172 19.83 14.99 -0.80
CA GLY A 172 20.74 15.25 -1.92
C GLY A 172 21.78 16.35 -1.64
N GLU A 173 22.61 16.66 -2.65
CA GLU A 173 23.77 17.56 -2.47
C GLU A 173 23.38 18.96 -1.98
N SER A 174 22.23 19.47 -2.42
CA SER A 174 21.71 20.78 -2.03
C SER A 174 20.82 20.74 -0.80
N ASP A 175 20.60 19.56 -0.20
CA ASP A 175 19.68 19.36 0.94
C ASP A 175 18.28 19.90 0.62
N TYR A 176 17.67 19.33 -0.42
CA TYR A 176 16.33 19.70 -0.84
C TYR A 176 15.33 19.37 0.26
N ASP A 177 14.35 20.25 0.46
CA ASP A 177 13.20 20.07 1.36
C ASP A 177 12.04 20.86 0.72
N HIS A 178 11.43 20.25 -0.29
CA HIS A 178 10.48 20.92 -1.17
C HIS A 178 9.25 20.08 -1.47
N ASP A 179 8.09 20.65 -1.16
CA ASP A 179 6.78 20.08 -1.47
C ASP A 179 6.17 20.67 -2.74
N ALA A 180 5.58 19.79 -3.55
CA ALA A 180 4.65 20.15 -4.61
C ALA A 180 3.25 19.63 -4.26
N PHE A 181 2.31 20.55 -4.06
CA PHE A 181 0.90 20.25 -3.81
C PHE A 181 0.12 20.25 -5.13
N LEU A 182 -0.41 19.09 -5.52
CA LEU A 182 -1.08 18.89 -6.80
C LEU A 182 -2.57 18.61 -6.58
N LYS A 183 -3.42 19.21 -7.41
CA LYS A 183 -4.81 18.74 -7.52
C LYS A 183 -4.82 17.31 -8.09
N ILE A 184 -5.90 16.58 -7.86
CA ILE A 184 -6.07 15.20 -8.37
C ILE A 184 -5.82 15.10 -9.88
N ALA A 185 -6.33 16.06 -10.67
CA ALA A 185 -6.12 16.07 -12.11
C ALA A 185 -4.64 16.28 -12.50
N GLU A 186 -3.92 17.14 -11.78
CA GLU A 186 -2.51 17.44 -12.01
C GLU A 186 -1.63 16.25 -11.60
N ALA A 187 -1.94 15.60 -10.47
CA ALA A 187 -1.30 14.36 -10.05
C ALA A 187 -1.49 13.24 -11.07
N TYR A 188 -2.69 13.14 -11.67
CA TYR A 188 -2.95 12.19 -12.75
C TYR A 188 -2.10 12.48 -14.00
N GLN A 189 -1.92 13.77 -14.37
CA GLN A 189 -1.02 14.12 -15.48
C GLN A 189 0.44 13.79 -15.16
N LEU A 190 0.90 14.06 -13.93
CA LEU A 190 2.26 13.71 -13.50
C LEU A 190 2.49 12.20 -13.59
N ARG A 191 1.56 11.38 -13.10
CA ARG A 191 1.62 9.92 -13.23
C ARG A 191 1.78 9.50 -14.69
N ARG A 192 0.97 10.04 -15.60
CA ARG A 192 1.07 9.72 -17.03
C ARG A 192 2.41 10.13 -17.65
N ALA A 193 2.94 11.28 -17.24
CA ALA A 193 4.26 11.72 -17.70
C ALA A 193 5.37 10.78 -17.21
N LEU A 194 5.27 10.29 -15.98
CA LEU A 194 6.20 9.29 -15.43
C LEU A 194 6.09 7.95 -16.16
N ASP A 195 4.88 7.46 -16.43
CA ASP A 195 4.65 6.23 -17.21
C ASP A 195 5.30 6.33 -18.60
N GLN A 196 5.10 7.46 -19.29
CA GLN A 196 5.74 7.70 -20.59
C GLN A 196 7.27 7.77 -20.51
N ALA A 197 7.80 8.40 -19.46
CA ALA A 197 9.25 8.45 -19.25
C ALA A 197 9.84 7.06 -18.97
N ILE A 198 9.11 6.18 -18.26
CA ILE A 198 9.50 4.78 -18.03
C ILE A 198 9.54 4.00 -19.35
N ASP A 199 8.55 4.19 -20.22
CA ASP A 199 8.51 3.55 -21.53
C ASP A 199 9.72 3.97 -22.38
N HIS A 200 10.00 5.28 -22.46
CA HIS A 200 11.16 5.80 -23.19
C HIS A 200 12.49 5.32 -22.60
N ALA A 201 12.62 5.27 -21.27
CA ALA A 201 13.82 4.77 -20.61
C ALA A 201 14.05 3.28 -20.88
N THR A 202 12.97 2.50 -20.93
CA THR A 202 12.99 1.07 -21.27
C THR A 202 13.44 0.86 -22.72
N GLU A 203 12.93 1.66 -23.65
CA GLU A 203 13.36 1.65 -25.05
C GLU A 203 14.85 1.96 -25.18
N ALA A 204 15.31 3.05 -24.55
CA ALA A 204 16.71 3.45 -24.57
C ALA A 204 17.64 2.37 -23.99
N PHE A 205 17.24 1.74 -22.87
CA PHE A 205 18.00 0.65 -22.26
C PHE A 205 18.11 -0.57 -23.17
N ASN A 206 17.02 -0.96 -23.84
CA ASN A 206 17.03 -2.07 -24.79
C ASN A 206 17.93 -1.77 -25.99
N HIS A 207 17.87 -0.54 -26.53
CA HIS A 207 18.74 -0.14 -27.63
C HIS A 207 20.23 -0.23 -27.26
N MET A 208 20.61 0.31 -26.09
CA MET A 208 21.98 0.20 -25.58
C MET A 208 22.45 -1.25 -25.43
N ARG A 209 21.59 -2.14 -24.92
CA ARG A 209 21.91 -3.56 -24.77
C ARG A 209 22.15 -4.21 -26.13
N ASP A 210 21.29 -3.93 -27.10
CA ASP A 210 21.36 -4.54 -28.43
C ASP A 210 22.61 -4.06 -29.19
N ASP A 211 23.01 -2.79 -29.02
CA ASP A 211 24.27 -2.26 -29.57
C ASP A 211 25.51 -2.96 -28.98
N ILE A 212 25.53 -3.19 -27.66
CA ILE A 212 26.63 -3.90 -26.98
C ILE A 212 26.73 -5.35 -27.49
N LEU A 213 25.60 -6.05 -27.60
CA LEU A 213 25.55 -7.44 -28.08
C LEU A 213 25.87 -7.56 -29.58
N GLY A 214 25.42 -6.59 -30.38
CA GLY A 214 25.74 -6.49 -31.81
C GLY A 214 27.23 -6.24 -32.05
N SER A 215 27.83 -5.35 -31.27
CA SER A 215 29.28 -5.05 -31.34
C SER A 215 30.13 -6.26 -30.95
N ALA A 216 29.74 -7.01 -29.91
CA ALA A 216 30.44 -8.22 -29.48
C ALA A 216 30.44 -9.33 -30.56
N ARG A 217 29.34 -9.48 -31.33
CA ARG A 217 29.26 -10.43 -32.45
C ARG A 217 30.11 -10.01 -33.65
N SER A 218 30.22 -8.71 -33.93
CA SER A 218 31.07 -8.20 -35.00
C SER A 218 32.57 -8.43 -34.74
N ILE A 219 33.00 -8.37 -33.48
CA ILE A 219 34.41 -8.61 -33.09
C ILE A 219 34.79 -10.09 -33.26
N GLN A 220 33.88 -11.02 -33.01
CA GLN A 220 34.13 -12.47 -33.23
C GLN A 220 34.10 -12.88 -34.71
N GLY A 221 33.43 -12.12 -35.58
CA GLY A 221 33.35 -12.40 -37.02
C GLY A 221 34.51 -11.84 -37.86
N GLY A 222 35.32 -10.94 -37.31
CA GLY A 222 36.43 -10.27 -38.00
C GLY A 222 37.79 -10.98 -37.90
N ALA A 223 37.89 -12.09 -37.17
CA ALA A 223 39.09 -12.91 -37.08
C ALA A 223 38.99 -14.09 -38.08
N LYS A 224 39.17 -13.81 -39.37
CA LYS A 224 39.45 -14.82 -40.41
C LYS A 224 40.44 -14.27 -41.43
#